data_AF-A0A0B8NL95-F1
#
_entry.id   AF-A0A0B8NL95-F1
#
_cell.length_a   1.000
_cell.length_b   1.000
_cell.length_c   1.000
_cell.angle_alpha   90.00
_cell.angle_beta   90.00
_cell.angle_gamma   90.00
#
_symmetry.space_group_name_H-M   'P 1'
#
loop_
_entity.id
_entity.type
_entity.pdbx_description
1 polymer ?
#
loop_
_entity_poly.entity_id
_entity_poly.type
_entity_poly.pdbx_seq_one_letter_code
_entity_poly.pdbx_strand_id
1 'polypeptide(L)'
;MTDSLTMIAIDTLSQLVNSYASEVAGTSLPPVSWMWDCRARLDATGTDAEFCGTVHPDLPAAESNTQLLTWARALTLTDATDDRDISAGRRVFTGHLGASRIRLTAVVESVYPATETQPLPALI
;
A
#
# COMPACT_ATOMS: atom_id res chain seq x y z
N MET A 1 2.13 -19.17 -19.30
CA MET A 1 1.97 -18.12 -18.28
C MET A 1 0.59 -17.54 -18.52
N THR A 2 -0.38 -17.83 -17.66
CA THR A 2 -1.76 -17.41 -17.89
C THR A 2 -1.97 -16.17 -17.05
N ASP A 3 -1.74 -15.00 -17.63
CA ASP A 3 -2.08 -13.75 -16.97
C ASP A 3 -3.60 -13.73 -16.81
N SER A 4 -4.06 -13.97 -15.59
CA SER A 4 -5.47 -13.87 -15.27
C SER A 4 -5.93 -12.46 -15.59
N LEU A 5 -7.14 -12.32 -16.14
CA LEU A 5 -7.79 -11.02 -16.31
C LEU A 5 -7.78 -10.20 -15.01
N THR A 6 -7.79 -10.88 -13.85
CA THR A 6 -7.64 -10.25 -12.54
C THR A 6 -6.29 -9.55 -12.37
N MET A 7 -5.17 -10.19 -12.74
CA MET A 7 -3.84 -9.57 -12.62
C MET A 7 -3.70 -8.41 -13.59
N ILE A 8 -4.14 -8.57 -14.84
CA ILE A 8 -4.11 -7.50 -15.84
C ILE A 8 -4.93 -6.28 -15.36
N ALA A 9 -6.11 -6.52 -14.78
CA ALA A 9 -6.96 -5.46 -14.25
C ALA A 9 -6.32 -4.73 -13.06
N ILE A 10 -5.70 -5.46 -12.13
CA ILE A 10 -4.99 -4.87 -10.98
C ILE A 10 -3.79 -4.05 -11.45
N ASP A 11 -2.99 -4.56 -12.38
CA ASP A 11 -1.82 -3.85 -12.90
C ASP A 11 -2.23 -2.57 -13.64
N THR A 12 -3.23 -2.67 -14.51
CA THR A 12 -3.76 -1.52 -15.26
C THR A 12 -4.32 -0.47 -14.31
N LEU A 13 -5.09 -0.90 -13.31
CA LEU A 13 -5.62 0.01 -12.29
C LEU A 13 -4.50 0.67 -11.49
N SER A 14 -3.51 -0.11 -11.07
CA SER A 14 -2.38 0.39 -10.28
C SER A 14 -1.59 1.42 -11.07
N GLN A 15 -1.30 1.16 -12.35
CA GLN A 15 -0.64 2.13 -13.23
C GLN A 15 -1.44 3.42 -13.35
N LEU A 16 -2.76 3.33 -13.57
CA LEU A 16 -3.63 4.49 -13.71
C LEU A 16 -3.65 5.34 -12.43
N VAL A 17 -3.87 4.71 -11.27
CA VAL A 17 -3.96 5.43 -9.98
C VAL A 17 -2.62 6.06 -9.61
N ASN A 18 -1.49 5.36 -9.80
CA ASN A 18 -0.16 5.91 -9.53
C ASN A 18 0.18 7.09 -10.46
N SER A 19 -0.17 6.99 -11.74
CA SER A 19 0.03 8.07 -12.70
C SER A 19 -0.76 9.31 -12.30
N TYR A 20 -2.05 9.15 -12.01
CA TYR A 20 -2.91 10.26 -11.61
C TYR A 20 -2.48 10.87 -10.26
N ALA A 21 -2.09 10.03 -9.29
CA ALA A 21 -1.57 10.52 -8.02
C ALA A 21 -0.29 11.34 -8.18
N SER A 22 0.62 10.92 -9.05
CA SER A 22 1.85 11.66 -9.34
C SER A 22 1.57 13.00 -10.00
N GLU A 23 0.57 13.06 -10.90
CA GLU A 23 0.10 14.31 -11.51
C GLU A 23 -0.48 15.26 -10.46
N VAL A 24 -1.38 14.77 -9.59
CA VAL A 24 -1.99 15.56 -8.51
C VAL A 24 -0.96 16.04 -7.50
N ALA A 25 0.02 15.21 -7.15
CA ALA A 25 1.11 15.56 -6.26
C ALA A 25 2.13 16.54 -6.87
N GLY A 26 2.13 16.71 -8.20
CA GLY A 26 3.13 17.48 -8.92
C GLY A 26 4.54 16.87 -8.87
N THR A 27 4.66 15.59 -8.50
CA THR A 27 5.94 14.87 -8.39
C THR A 27 5.72 13.37 -8.61
N SER A 28 6.76 12.68 -9.06
CA SER A 28 6.71 11.22 -9.16
C SER A 28 6.61 10.58 -7.77
N LEU A 29 5.64 9.69 -7.58
CA LEU A 29 5.45 8.93 -6.35
C LEU A 29 5.97 7.48 -6.50
N PRO A 30 6.44 6.86 -5.40
CA PRO A 30 6.78 5.44 -5.41
C PRO A 30 5.59 4.59 -5.84
N PRO A 31 5.80 3.52 -6.62
CA PRO A 31 4.71 2.68 -7.11
C PRO A 31 4.01 1.94 -5.97
N VAL A 32 2.68 1.93 -6.01
CA VAL A 32 1.80 1.22 -5.06
C VAL A 32 0.89 0.28 -5.83
N SER A 33 0.60 -0.90 -5.27
CA SER A 33 -0.40 -1.81 -5.83
C SER A 33 -1.78 -1.39 -5.35
N TRP A 34 -2.70 -1.18 -6.28
CA TRP A 34 -4.04 -0.67 -5.98
C TRP A 34 -5.10 -1.71 -6.28
N MET A 35 -6.06 -1.81 -5.36
CA MET A 35 -7.29 -2.54 -5.57
C MET A 35 -8.49 -1.64 -5.26
N TRP A 36 -9.56 -1.81 -6.02
CA TRP A 36 -10.84 -1.18 -5.73
C TRP A 36 -11.58 -2.04 -4.70
N ASP A 37 -11.99 -1.48 -3.56
CA ASP A 37 -12.91 -2.21 -2.66
C ASP A 37 -14.32 -2.24 -3.25
N CYS A 38 -14.62 -3.33 -3.94
CA CYS A 38 -15.89 -3.49 -4.66
C CYS A 38 -17.09 -3.67 -3.72
N ARG A 39 -16.85 -4.04 -2.45
CA ARG A 39 -17.93 -4.31 -1.48
C ARG A 39 -18.59 -3.03 -1.01
N ALA A 40 -17.85 -1.94 -0.97
CA ALA A 40 -18.37 -0.64 -0.58
C ALA A 40 -19.48 -0.06 -1.47
N ARG A 41 -19.68 -0.58 -2.69
CA ARG A 41 -20.82 -0.19 -3.56
C ARG A 41 -22.14 -0.88 -3.16
N LEU A 42 -22.09 -1.94 -2.35
CA LEU A 42 -23.29 -2.67 -1.94
C LEU A 42 -24.01 -2.03 -0.75
N ASP A 43 -23.32 -1.13 -0.03
CA ASP A 43 -23.95 -0.27 0.97
C ASP A 43 -24.63 0.91 0.28
N ALA A 44 -25.94 1.04 0.49
CA ALA A 44 -26.88 1.84 -0.31
C ALA A 44 -26.59 3.35 -0.40
N THR A 45 -25.57 3.85 0.29
CA THR A 45 -25.14 5.26 0.27
C THR A 45 -23.95 5.51 -0.65
N GLY A 46 -23.23 4.48 -1.10
CA GLY A 46 -22.06 4.60 -1.98
C GLY A 46 -20.89 5.43 -1.42
N THR A 47 -20.95 5.81 -0.14
CA THR A 47 -20.01 6.71 0.55
C THR A 47 -18.72 6.03 1.00
N ASP A 48 -18.69 4.69 1.01
CA ASP A 48 -17.55 3.92 1.55
C ASP A 48 -16.63 3.37 0.46
N ALA A 49 -16.86 3.74 -0.82
CA ALA A 49 -16.03 3.23 -1.91
C ALA A 49 -14.61 3.80 -1.81
N GLU A 50 -13.68 2.96 -1.37
CA GLU A 50 -12.27 3.30 -1.23
C GLU A 50 -11.41 2.57 -2.27
N PHE A 51 -10.41 3.28 -2.78
CA PHE A 51 -9.25 2.63 -3.38
C PHE A 51 -8.26 2.26 -2.29
N CYS A 52 -7.93 0.97 -2.21
CA CYS A 52 -6.97 0.44 -1.25
C CYS A 52 -5.62 0.26 -1.95
N GLY A 53 -4.64 1.05 -1.54
CA GLY A 53 -3.25 0.96 -1.96
C GLY A 53 -2.41 0.18 -0.95
N THR A 54 -1.54 -0.69 -1.43
CA THR A 54 -0.56 -1.41 -0.62
C THR A 54 0.85 -1.13 -1.12
N VAL A 55 1.70 -0.60 -0.23
CA VAL A 55 3.16 -0.53 -0.50
C VAL A 55 3.70 -1.95 -0.53
N HIS A 56 4.52 -2.27 -1.53
CA HIS A 56 4.89 -3.65 -1.86
C HIS A 56 5.42 -4.41 -0.63
N PRO A 57 4.89 -5.61 -0.32
CA PRO A 57 5.24 -6.33 0.91
C PRO A 57 6.69 -6.82 0.93
N ASP A 58 7.32 -6.99 -0.24
CA ASP A 58 8.72 -7.44 -0.35
C ASP A 58 9.75 -6.36 0.06
N LEU A 59 9.31 -5.12 0.28
CA LEU A 59 10.19 -4.06 0.73
C LEU A 59 10.48 -4.19 2.23
N PRO A 60 11.73 -3.91 2.68
CA PRO A 60 12.03 -3.82 4.09
C PRO A 60 11.11 -2.82 4.80
N ALA A 61 10.69 -3.14 6.02
CA ALA A 61 9.75 -2.34 6.81
C ALA A 61 10.09 -0.83 6.89
N ALA A 62 11.37 -0.49 7.02
CA ALA A 62 11.84 0.90 7.03
C ALA A 62 11.63 1.62 5.67
N GLU A 63 11.86 0.91 4.57
CA GLU A 63 11.63 1.43 3.23
C GLU A 63 10.14 1.54 2.92
N SER A 64 9.35 0.53 3.28
CA SER A 64 7.90 0.55 3.20
C SER A 64 7.29 1.74 3.94
N ASN A 65 7.76 2.02 5.16
CA ASN A 65 7.33 3.18 5.94
C ASN A 65 7.77 4.51 5.26
N THR A 66 8.98 4.56 4.69
CA THR A 66 9.47 5.75 3.98
C THR A 66 8.63 6.07 2.74
N GLN A 67 8.28 5.05 1.95
CA GLN A 67 7.41 5.21 0.79
C GLN A 67 6.00 5.63 1.20
N LEU A 68 5.44 5.00 2.25
CA LEU A 68 4.14 5.39 2.80
C LEU A 68 4.11 6.86 3.26
N LEU A 69 5.15 7.31 3.97
CA LEU A 69 5.26 8.70 4.41
C LEU A 69 5.45 9.68 3.25
N THR A 70 6.11 9.26 2.17
CA THR A 70 6.23 10.06 0.93
C THR A 70 4.85 10.32 0.33
N TRP A 71 4.02 9.28 0.21
CA TRP A 71 2.63 9.40 -0.23
C TRP A 71 1.80 10.28 0.71
N ALA A 72 1.91 10.05 2.03
CA ALA A 72 1.14 10.80 3.01
C ALA A 72 1.42 12.30 2.95
N ARG A 73 2.68 12.69 2.78
CA ARG A 73 3.07 14.10 2.64
C ARG A 73 2.61 14.69 1.30
N ALA A 74 2.85 13.98 0.21
CA ALA A 74 2.58 14.49 -1.13
C ALA A 74 1.08 14.74 -1.38
N LEU A 75 0.21 13.91 -0.80
CA LEU A 75 -1.25 14.02 -0.96
C LEU A 75 -1.96 14.56 0.29
N THR A 76 -1.21 15.04 1.30
CA THR A 76 -1.77 15.52 2.58
C THR A 76 -2.73 14.50 3.21
N LEU A 77 -2.33 13.23 3.23
CA LEU A 77 -3.11 12.15 3.83
C LEU A 77 -3.06 12.24 5.37
N THR A 78 -4.13 11.79 6.00
CA THR A 78 -4.27 11.75 7.45
C THR A 78 -3.95 10.35 7.97
N ASP A 79 -3.22 10.26 9.08
CA ASP A 79 -2.95 9.00 9.76
C ASP A 79 -4.28 8.40 10.26
N ALA A 80 -4.54 7.17 9.86
CA ALA A 80 -5.75 6.43 10.22
C ALA A 80 -5.41 5.05 10.79
N THR A 81 -4.19 4.91 11.32
CA THR A 81 -3.72 3.68 11.93
C THR A 81 -4.48 3.41 13.23
N ASP A 82 -5.14 2.26 13.32
CA ASP A 82 -5.85 1.80 14.51
C ASP A 82 -5.09 0.71 15.28
N ASP A 83 -5.62 0.28 16.43
CA ASP A 83 -5.01 -0.77 17.26
C ASP A 83 -4.83 -2.11 16.51
N ARG A 84 -5.72 -2.41 15.55
CA ARG A 84 -5.63 -3.65 14.76
C ARG A 84 -4.49 -3.56 13.76
N ASP A 85 -4.30 -2.40 13.13
CA ASP A 85 -3.20 -2.14 12.23
C ASP A 85 -1.86 -2.17 12.98
N ILE A 86 -1.78 -1.51 14.15
CA ILE A 86 -0.59 -1.56 15.02
C ILE A 86 -0.26 -3.00 15.41
N SER A 87 -1.26 -3.77 15.88
CA SER A 87 -1.05 -5.16 16.30
C SER A 87 -0.54 -6.08 15.18
N ALA A 88 -0.75 -5.67 13.93
CA ALA A 88 -0.29 -6.38 12.76
C ALA A 88 0.99 -5.78 12.12
N GLY A 89 1.65 -4.83 12.81
CA GLY A 89 2.87 -4.19 12.33
C GLY A 89 2.64 -3.32 11.09
N ARG A 90 1.42 -2.79 10.91
CA ARG A 90 1.03 -1.99 9.75
C ARG A 90 0.81 -0.54 10.13
N ARG A 91 0.94 0.32 9.13
CA ARG A 91 0.56 1.73 9.20
C ARG A 91 -0.36 2.09 8.06
N VAL A 92 -1.30 2.99 8.33
CA VAL A 92 -2.38 3.34 7.40
C VAL A 92 -2.55 4.85 7.32
N PHE A 93 -2.69 5.34 6.09
CA PHE A 93 -3.09 6.72 5.81
C PHE A 93 -4.34 6.74 4.93
N THR A 94 -5.22 7.70 5.17
CA THR A 94 -6.42 7.92 4.36
C THR A 94 -6.52 9.36 3.88
N GLY A 95 -7.21 9.56 2.77
CA GLY A 95 -7.44 10.89 2.21
C GLY A 95 -8.25 10.81 0.94
N HIS A 96 -8.08 11.81 0.08
CA HIS A 96 -8.75 11.87 -1.22
C HIS A 96 -7.73 12.00 -2.34
N LEU A 97 -8.03 11.35 -3.46
CA LEU A 97 -7.36 11.54 -4.73
C LEU A 97 -8.43 11.92 -5.77
N GLY A 98 -8.42 13.20 -6.17
CA GLY A 98 -9.56 13.79 -6.86
C GLY A 98 -10.80 13.76 -5.96
N ALA A 99 -11.91 13.22 -6.46
CA ALA A 99 -13.16 13.05 -5.70
C ALA A 99 -13.27 11.68 -4.99
N SER A 100 -12.28 10.80 -5.16
CA SER A 100 -12.33 9.43 -4.63
C SER A 100 -11.58 9.32 -3.31
N ARG A 101 -12.13 8.57 -2.37
CA ARG A 101 -11.47 8.25 -1.10
C ARG A 101 -10.40 7.18 -1.34
N ILE A 102 -9.25 7.35 -0.68
CA ILE A 102 -8.14 6.40 -0.77
C ILE A 102 -7.66 6.00 0.62
N ARG A 103 -7.21 4.74 0.74
CA ARG A 103 -6.56 4.17 1.92
C ARG A 103 -5.26 3.52 1.49
N LEU A 104 -4.12 4.02 1.97
CA LEU A 104 -2.82 3.38 1.78
C LEU A 104 -2.40 2.65 3.03
N THR A 105 -1.87 1.44 2.84
CA THR A 105 -1.36 0.58 3.90
C THR A 105 0.06 0.14 3.58
N ALA A 106 0.92 0.08 4.58
CA ALA A 106 2.23 -0.55 4.49
C ALA A 106 2.52 -1.39 5.74
N VAL A 107 3.30 -2.46 5.57
CA VAL A 107 3.94 -3.17 6.69
C VAL A 107 5.16 -2.35 7.10
N VAL A 108 5.18 -1.88 8.34
CA VAL A 108 6.21 -0.98 8.88
C VAL A 108 6.99 -1.59 10.04
N GLU A 109 6.61 -2.80 10.47
CA GLU A 109 7.36 -3.61 11.41
C GLU A 109 7.57 -5.01 10.80
N SER A 110 8.81 -5.50 10.87
CA SER A 110 9.08 -6.90 10.52
C SER A 110 8.63 -7.79 11.67
N VAL A 111 7.57 -8.55 11.46
CA VAL A 111 7.09 -9.56 12.44
C VAL A 111 8.06 -10.76 12.54
N TYR A 112 9.04 -10.85 11.63
CA TYR A 112 10.08 -11.88 11.67
C TYR A 112 11.44 -11.29 12.06
N PRO A 113 12.10 -11.81 13.12
CA PRO A 113 13.55 -11.66 13.21
C PRO A 113 14.16 -12.45 12.06
N ALA A 114 15.05 -11.79 11.29
CA ALA A 114 15.90 -12.47 10.33
C ALA A 114 16.68 -13.56 11.06
N THR A 115 16.21 -14.81 10.98
CA THR A 115 16.97 -15.95 11.48
C THR A 115 17.96 -16.30 10.39
N GLU A 116 19.01 -15.48 10.28
CA GLU A 116 20.19 -15.79 9.49
C GLU A 116 20.91 -16.95 10.18
N THR A 117 20.49 -18.18 9.89
CA THR A 117 21.23 -19.37 10.32
C THR A 117 22.37 -19.54 9.32
N GLN A 118 23.47 -18.82 9.50
CA GLN A 118 24.71 -19.15 8.80
C GLN A 118 25.19 -20.51 9.32
N PRO A 119 25.40 -21.53 8.47
CA PRO A 119 26.13 -22.71 8.88
C PRO A 119 27.59 -22.32 9.13
N LEU A 120 28.08 -22.57 10.34
CA LEU A 120 29.49 -22.50 10.67
C LEU A 120 30.28 -23.34 9.66
N PRO A 121 31.34 -22.82 9.01
CA PRO A 121 32.21 -23.65 8.19
C PRO A 121 32.87 -24.69 9.11
N ALA A 122 32.63 -25.97 8.82
CA ALA A 122 33.35 -27.06 9.45
C ALA A 122 34.85 -26.91 9.12
N LEU A 123 35.66 -26.59 10.13
CA LEU A 123 37.10 -26.74 10.06
C LEU A 123 37.41 -28.24 10.20
N ILE A 124 37.84 -28.86 9.10
CA ILE A 124 38.60 -30.11 9.09
C ILE A 124 39.82 -29.89 8.19
#